data_AF-A0A946NKM8-F1
#
_entry.id   AF-A0A946NKM8-F1
#
_cell.length_a   1.000
_cell.length_b   1.000
_cell.length_c   1.000
_cell.angle_alpha   90.00
_cell.angle_beta   90.00
_cell.angle_gamma   90.00
#
_symmetry.space_group_name_H-M   'P 1'
#
loop_
_entity.id
_entity.type
_entity.pdbx_description
1 polymer ?
#
loop_
_entity_poly.entity_id
_entity_poly.type
_entity_poly.pdbx_seq_one_letter_code
_entity_poly.pdbx_strand_id
1 'polypeptide(L)'
;DPAKATEILNNITTPGEEMGGGLETVRLLDPKIISSFVINEHPQTAAIILAHLDPPVASLTIRELPEENRMEIVHRLATLERVAPAVIRDLDEALQAEFITSGAVSGNKLGGVEVAAAVMGSLDRTTETSILTSMDEVDPDLANEIRNLRFTFEDILKIDDNGIQMIMKEINQEDLLIALKTATDDLKEKLFTNMSERAALMLKEDLESLGPTKISEVEKAQQKIIAVCKKLEEDGKLIIGGGADTLV
;
A
#
# COMPACT_ATOMS: atom_id res chain seq x y z
N ASP A 1 -41.32 -26.97 6.51
CA ASP A 1 -40.17 -27.86 6.75
C ASP A 1 -39.43 -27.34 7.98
N PRO A 2 -39.48 -28.03 9.12
CA PRO A 2 -38.81 -27.60 10.34
C PRO A 2 -37.30 -27.39 10.14
N ALA A 3 -36.67 -28.13 9.22
CA ALA A 3 -35.24 -28.01 8.94
C ALA A 3 -34.86 -26.65 8.33
N LYS A 4 -35.70 -26.10 7.45
CA LYS A 4 -35.51 -24.75 6.88
C LYS A 4 -35.73 -23.63 7.88
N ALA A 5 -36.60 -23.84 8.88
CA ALA A 5 -36.80 -22.85 9.94
C ALA A 5 -35.57 -22.77 10.87
N THR A 6 -34.92 -23.89 11.15
CA THR A 6 -33.68 -23.94 11.94
C THR A 6 -32.48 -23.34 11.18
N GLU A 7 -32.42 -23.50 9.86
CA GLU A 7 -31.40 -22.90 9.00
C GLU A 7 -31.55 -21.37 8.91
N ILE A 8 -32.80 -20.87 8.87
CA ILE A 8 -33.08 -19.43 8.94
C ILE A 8 -32.78 -18.89 10.34
N LEU A 9 -33.09 -19.63 11.41
CA LEU A 9 -32.78 -19.23 12.80
C LEU A 9 -31.26 -19.19 13.08
N ASN A 10 -30.46 -20.03 12.43
CA ASN A 10 -29.00 -19.99 12.52
C ASN A 10 -28.37 -18.86 11.68
N ASN A 11 -29.12 -18.30 10.72
CA ASN A 11 -28.69 -17.17 9.88
C ASN A 11 -29.29 -15.81 10.31
N ILE A 12 -29.98 -15.75 11.45
CA ILE A 12 -30.34 -14.46 12.07
C ILE A 12 -29.18 -14.08 12.99
N THR A 13 -28.14 -13.58 12.34
CA THR A 13 -27.12 -12.73 12.93
C THR A 13 -27.83 -11.57 13.65
N THR A 14 -27.50 -11.38 14.92
CA THR A 14 -27.98 -10.24 15.71
C THR A 14 -27.61 -8.94 15.00
N PRO A 15 -28.55 -7.98 14.84
CA PRO A 15 -28.23 -6.69 14.24
C PRO A 15 -27.31 -5.91 15.19
N GLY A 16 -26.03 -5.86 14.85
CA GLY A 16 -24.94 -5.26 15.65
C GLY A 16 -23.53 -5.56 15.12
N GLU A 17 -23.38 -6.61 14.29
CA GLU A 17 -22.11 -7.03 13.66
C GLU A 17 -21.72 -6.20 12.42
N GLU A 18 -21.63 -4.86 12.53
CA GLU A 18 -21.02 -4.03 11.47
C GLU A 18 -19.65 -3.45 11.84
N MET A 19 -19.09 -3.84 12.99
CA MET A 19 -17.66 -3.78 13.26
C MET A 19 -17.19 -5.20 13.55
N GLY A 20 -16.30 -5.75 12.72
CA GLY A 20 -15.76 -7.11 12.90
C GLY A 20 -15.27 -7.33 14.33
N GLY A 21 -15.54 -8.52 14.87
CA GLY A 21 -15.22 -8.88 16.26
C GLY A 21 -13.73 -8.69 16.62
N GLY A 22 -13.43 -8.69 17.92
CA GLY A 22 -12.06 -8.61 18.42
C GLY A 22 -11.13 -9.67 17.79
N LEU A 23 -11.58 -10.91 17.67
CA LEU A 23 -10.84 -11.99 17.02
C LEU A 23 -10.60 -11.74 15.52
N GLU A 24 -11.56 -11.12 14.83
CA GLU A 24 -11.37 -10.74 13.42
C GLU A 24 -10.34 -9.63 13.29
N THR A 25 -10.34 -8.68 14.22
CA THR A 25 -9.33 -7.62 14.28
C THR A 25 -7.93 -8.20 14.52
N VAL A 26 -7.78 -9.19 15.42
CA VAL A 26 -6.50 -9.87 15.67
C VAL A 26 -5.89 -10.44 14.38
N ARG A 27 -6.71 -10.98 13.47
CA ARG A 27 -6.23 -11.59 12.21
C ARG A 27 -5.58 -10.58 11.26
N LEU A 28 -5.87 -9.30 11.42
CA LEU A 28 -5.36 -8.21 10.58
C LEU A 28 -4.10 -7.55 11.15
N LEU A 29 -3.67 -7.93 12.35
CA LEU A 29 -2.54 -7.30 13.04
C LEU A 29 -1.20 -7.94 12.67
N ASP A 30 -0.13 -7.14 12.79
CA ASP A 30 1.23 -7.63 12.66
C ASP A 30 1.56 -8.67 13.75
N PRO A 31 2.26 -9.78 13.42
CA PRO A 31 2.65 -10.81 14.39
C PRO A 31 3.32 -10.30 15.67
N LYS A 32 4.10 -9.21 15.59
CA LYS A 32 4.72 -8.58 16.77
C LYS A 32 3.69 -7.97 17.70
N ILE A 33 2.70 -7.26 17.14
CA ILE A 33 1.60 -6.68 17.90
C ILE A 33 0.82 -7.81 18.58
N ILE A 34 0.45 -8.86 17.84
CA ILE A 34 -0.25 -10.02 18.40
C ILE A 34 0.57 -10.65 19.53
N SER A 35 1.88 -10.83 19.35
CA SER A 35 2.75 -11.43 20.38
C SER A 35 2.80 -10.60 21.66
N SER A 36 2.75 -9.27 21.55
CA SER A 36 2.76 -8.36 22.70
C SER A 36 1.46 -8.40 23.52
N PHE A 37 0.34 -8.79 22.90
CA PHE A 37 -0.90 -9.10 23.60
C PHE A 37 -0.82 -10.47 24.25
N VAL A 38 -0.47 -11.48 23.46
CA VAL A 38 -0.49 -12.89 23.86
C VAL A 38 0.51 -13.21 24.98
N ILE A 39 1.63 -12.49 25.08
CA ILE A 39 2.66 -12.71 26.10
C ILE A 39 2.16 -12.51 27.54
N ASN A 40 1.23 -11.57 27.75
CA ASN A 40 0.70 -11.23 29.08
C ASN A 40 -0.55 -12.06 29.43
N GLU A 41 -1.05 -12.85 28.49
CA GLU A 41 -2.24 -13.66 28.64
C GLU A 41 -1.95 -15.04 29.22
N HIS A 42 -2.98 -15.66 29.79
CA HIS A 42 -2.86 -17.06 30.23
C HIS A 42 -2.58 -17.97 29.01
N PRO A 43 -1.72 -19.01 29.10
CA PRO A 43 -1.35 -19.86 27.96
C PRO A 43 -2.54 -20.51 27.23
N GLN A 44 -3.63 -20.74 27.95
CA GLN A 44 -4.88 -21.22 27.35
C GLN A 44 -5.54 -20.16 26.44
N THR A 45 -5.60 -18.90 26.89
CA THR A 45 -6.14 -17.78 26.10
C THR A 45 -5.28 -17.52 24.88
N ALA A 46 -3.95 -17.52 25.07
CA ALA A 46 -2.96 -17.46 23.99
C ALA A 46 -3.21 -18.52 22.92
N ALA A 47 -3.41 -19.79 23.33
CA ALA A 47 -3.69 -20.88 22.42
C ALA A 47 -5.03 -20.70 21.67
N ILE A 48 -6.07 -20.20 22.34
CA ILE A 48 -7.36 -19.92 21.70
C ILE A 48 -7.22 -18.82 20.66
N ILE A 49 -6.50 -17.72 20.97
CA ILE A 49 -6.23 -16.63 20.02
C ILE A 49 -5.47 -17.17 18.80
N LEU A 50 -4.38 -17.91 19.02
CA LEU A 50 -3.56 -18.47 17.94
C LEU A 50 -4.34 -19.48 17.07
N ALA A 51 -5.31 -20.21 17.64
CA ALA A 51 -6.16 -21.14 16.90
C ALA A 51 -7.10 -20.45 15.89
N HIS A 52 -7.34 -19.13 16.05
CA HIS A 52 -8.16 -18.32 15.13
C HIS A 52 -7.32 -17.58 14.08
N LEU A 53 -6.00 -17.71 14.13
CA LEU A 53 -5.09 -17.11 13.15
C LEU A 53 -4.80 -18.06 11.99
N ASP A 54 -4.49 -17.48 10.83
CA ASP A 54 -3.97 -18.26 9.72
C ASP A 54 -2.59 -18.85 10.08
N PRO A 55 -2.28 -20.11 9.69
CA PRO A 55 -1.05 -20.79 10.11
C PRO A 55 0.26 -20.01 9.89
N PRO A 56 0.45 -19.25 8.78
CA PRO A 56 1.64 -18.42 8.61
C PRO A 56 1.77 -17.32 9.67
N VAL A 57 0.65 -16.66 10.00
CA VAL A 57 0.61 -15.57 11.00
C VAL A 57 0.86 -16.15 12.39
N ALA A 58 0.17 -17.24 12.75
CA ALA A 58 0.38 -17.92 14.03
C ALA A 58 1.84 -18.36 14.23
N SER A 59 2.47 -18.91 13.18
CA SER A 59 3.88 -19.30 13.24
C SER A 59 4.83 -18.12 13.48
N LEU A 60 4.58 -16.98 12.82
CA LEU A 60 5.37 -15.77 13.03
C LEU A 60 5.15 -15.21 14.45
N THR A 61 3.91 -15.19 14.93
CA THR A 61 3.59 -14.73 16.30
C THR A 61 4.30 -15.59 17.33
N ILE A 62 4.30 -16.92 17.20
CA ILE A 62 5.03 -17.83 18.10
C ILE A 62 6.54 -17.55 18.09
N ARG A 63 7.10 -17.18 16.93
CA ARG A 63 8.52 -16.83 16.81
C ARG A 63 8.89 -15.54 17.54
N GLU A 64 7.96 -14.59 17.65
CA GLU A 64 8.16 -13.34 18.40
C GLU A 64 7.99 -13.50 19.91
N LEU A 65 7.29 -14.55 20.40
CA LEU A 65 7.13 -14.82 21.83
C LEU A 65 8.46 -15.24 22.51
N PRO A 66 8.65 -14.99 23.81
CA PRO A 66 9.79 -15.53 24.57
C PRO A 66 9.84 -17.06 24.54
N GLU A 67 11.05 -17.62 24.46
CA GLU A 67 11.26 -19.07 24.30
C GLU A 67 10.59 -19.90 25.41
N GLU A 68 10.59 -19.37 26.64
CA GLU A 68 9.99 -20.03 27.81
C GLU A 68 8.47 -20.20 27.73
N ASN A 69 7.77 -19.33 26.97
CA ASN A 69 6.31 -19.39 26.81
C ASN A 69 5.89 -20.29 25.64
N ARG A 70 6.73 -20.44 24.62
CA ARG A 70 6.38 -21.11 23.35
C ARG A 70 5.93 -22.55 23.56
N MET A 71 6.66 -23.30 24.38
CA MET A 71 6.40 -24.72 24.59
C MET A 71 5.00 -24.94 25.17
N GLU A 72 4.66 -24.24 26.26
CA GLU A 72 3.35 -24.39 26.92
C GLU A 72 2.22 -23.96 25.98
N ILE A 73 2.36 -22.82 25.28
CA ILE A 73 1.32 -22.32 24.37
C ILE A 73 1.09 -23.29 23.20
N VAL A 74 2.15 -23.82 22.59
CA VAL A 74 2.04 -24.81 21.51
C VAL A 74 1.45 -26.12 22.01
N HIS A 75 1.80 -26.56 23.23
CA HIS A 75 1.19 -27.74 23.84
C HIS A 75 -0.33 -27.56 24.00
N ARG A 76 -0.76 -26.41 24.54
CA ARG A 76 -2.18 -26.08 24.68
C ARG A 76 -2.91 -26.03 23.36
N LEU A 77 -2.31 -25.39 22.34
CA LEU A 77 -2.84 -25.33 20.98
C LEU A 77 -3.04 -26.73 20.39
N ALA A 78 -2.07 -27.63 20.58
CA ALA A 78 -2.15 -29.01 20.09
C ALA A 78 -3.22 -29.86 20.81
N THR A 79 -3.50 -29.56 22.08
CA THR A 79 -4.52 -30.25 22.91
C THR A 79 -5.89 -29.57 22.91
N LEU A 80 -6.07 -28.52 22.12
CA LEU A 80 -7.30 -27.73 22.10
C LEU A 80 -8.42 -28.49 21.36
N GLU A 81 -9.42 -28.99 22.08
CA GLU A 81 -10.52 -29.77 21.48
C GLU A 81 -11.78 -28.93 21.25
N ARG A 82 -12.39 -28.42 22.32
CA ARG A 82 -13.64 -27.64 22.26
C ARG A 82 -13.59 -26.49 23.23
N VAL A 83 -13.88 -25.30 22.72
CA VAL A 83 -14.06 -24.08 23.51
C VAL A 83 -15.55 -23.75 23.53
N ALA A 84 -16.08 -23.41 24.71
CA ALA A 84 -17.49 -23.05 24.82
C ALA A 84 -17.76 -21.73 24.06
N PRO A 85 -18.87 -21.61 23.31
CA PRO A 85 -19.18 -20.38 22.57
C PRO A 85 -19.20 -19.12 23.44
N ALA A 86 -19.64 -19.24 24.70
CA ALA A 86 -19.61 -18.14 25.66
C ALA A 86 -18.19 -17.61 25.90
N VAL A 87 -17.21 -18.51 26.02
CA VAL A 87 -15.79 -18.14 26.23
C VAL A 87 -15.21 -17.44 25.01
N ILE A 88 -15.58 -17.87 23.80
CA ILE A 88 -15.17 -17.19 22.56
C ILE A 88 -15.75 -15.78 22.49
N ARG A 89 -17.03 -15.63 22.85
CA ARG A 89 -17.67 -14.31 22.87
C ARG A 89 -17.06 -13.38 23.91
N ASP A 90 -16.81 -13.88 25.13
CA ASP A 90 -16.19 -13.10 26.19
C ASP A 90 -14.76 -12.67 25.80
N LEU A 91 -14.02 -13.56 25.12
CA LEU A 91 -12.71 -13.23 24.55
C LEU A 91 -12.79 -12.17 23.46
N ASP A 92 -13.78 -12.27 22.57
CA ASP A 92 -14.01 -11.31 21.48
C ASP A 92 -14.31 -9.90 22.01
N GLU A 93 -15.21 -9.80 23.01
CA GLU A 93 -15.55 -8.55 23.69
C GLU A 93 -14.33 -7.96 24.42
N ALA A 94 -13.54 -8.80 25.10
CA ALA A 94 -12.33 -8.38 25.80
C ALA A 94 -11.26 -7.84 24.84
N LEU A 95 -11.02 -8.55 23.72
CA LEU A 95 -10.07 -8.11 22.69
C LEU A 95 -10.52 -6.79 22.05
N GLN A 96 -11.81 -6.63 21.76
CA GLN A 96 -12.34 -5.39 21.19
C GLN A 96 -12.14 -4.20 22.14
N ALA A 97 -12.43 -4.37 23.44
CA ALA A 97 -12.21 -3.34 24.45
C ALA A 97 -10.72 -2.99 24.60
N GLU A 98 -9.85 -4.00 24.57
CA GLU A 98 -8.41 -3.82 24.67
C GLU A 98 -7.85 -3.09 23.45
N PHE A 99 -8.35 -3.36 22.24
CA PHE A 99 -7.93 -2.66 21.03
C PHE A 99 -8.36 -1.20 20.97
N ILE A 100 -9.56 -0.89 21.49
CA ILE A 100 -10.02 0.49 21.66
C ILE A 100 -9.10 1.22 22.66
N THR A 101 -8.72 0.56 23.75
CA THR A 101 -7.94 1.15 24.85
C THR A 101 -6.45 1.31 24.51
N SER A 102 -5.84 0.29 23.92
CA SER A 102 -4.43 0.28 23.51
C SER A 102 -4.17 1.08 22.24
N GLY A 103 -5.23 1.49 21.53
CA GLY A 103 -5.11 2.10 20.22
C GLY A 103 -4.49 1.16 19.19
N ALA A 104 -4.49 -0.16 19.41
CA ALA A 104 -3.90 -1.13 18.48
C ALA A 104 -4.69 -1.34 17.18
N VAL A 105 -5.91 -0.80 17.08
CA VAL A 105 -6.58 -0.54 15.78
C VAL A 105 -5.89 0.61 15.00
N SER A 106 -4.92 1.29 15.60
CA SER A 106 -3.92 2.09 14.86
C SER A 106 -2.85 1.20 14.20
N GLY A 107 -3.06 -0.13 14.19
CA GLY A 107 -2.31 -1.11 13.42
C GLY A 107 -2.38 -0.81 11.92
N ASN A 108 -1.19 -0.61 11.36
CA ASN A 108 -0.87 0.07 10.10
C ASN A 108 -1.19 1.57 10.13
N LYS A 109 -0.18 2.42 9.85
CA LYS A 109 -0.42 3.77 9.33
C LYS A 109 -1.29 3.62 8.07
N LEU A 110 -2.61 3.66 8.22
CA LEU A 110 -3.56 3.74 7.12
C LEU A 110 -3.48 5.17 6.59
N GLY A 111 -2.72 5.36 5.52
CA GLY A 111 -2.45 6.68 4.96
C GLY A 111 -1.10 7.24 5.40
N GLY A 112 -1.04 8.55 5.57
CA GLY A 112 0.22 9.30 5.65
C GLY A 112 0.45 10.09 4.37
N VAL A 113 1.42 10.99 4.45
CA VAL A 113 1.70 11.95 3.39
C VAL A 113 2.19 11.24 2.12
N GLU A 114 2.88 10.11 2.28
CA GLU A 114 3.38 9.25 1.21
C GLU A 114 2.23 8.56 0.45
N VAL A 115 1.24 8.02 1.18
CA VAL A 115 0.06 7.39 0.57
C VAL A 115 -0.81 8.44 -0.10
N ALA A 116 -1.00 9.60 0.54
CA ALA A 116 -1.71 10.73 -0.05
C ALA A 116 -1.02 11.20 -1.34
N ALA A 117 0.31 11.34 -1.33
CA ALA A 117 1.09 11.68 -2.52
C ALA A 117 0.93 10.64 -3.65
N ALA A 118 0.94 9.34 -3.33
CA ALA A 118 0.72 8.30 -4.32
C ALA A 118 -0.67 8.35 -4.95
N VAL A 119 -1.73 8.57 -4.14
CA VAL A 119 -3.10 8.74 -4.62
C VAL A 119 -3.21 9.99 -5.48
N MET A 120 -2.69 11.12 -5.00
CA MET A 120 -2.71 12.40 -5.71
C MET A 120 -2.02 12.30 -7.07
N GLY A 121 -0.88 11.61 -7.14
CA GLY A 121 -0.17 11.39 -8.40
C GLY A 121 -0.93 10.55 -9.44
N SER A 122 -2.02 9.87 -9.06
CA SER A 122 -2.88 9.11 -9.98
C SER A 122 -4.11 9.89 -10.48
N LEU A 123 -4.39 11.06 -9.88
CA LEU A 123 -5.49 11.92 -10.28
C LEU A 123 -5.15 12.68 -11.57
N ASP A 124 -6.19 13.15 -12.27
CA ASP A 124 -6.00 14.12 -13.34
C ASP A 124 -5.51 15.47 -12.79
N ARG A 125 -4.80 16.23 -13.61
CA ARG A 125 -4.16 17.49 -13.18
C ARG A 125 -5.17 18.51 -12.63
N THR A 126 -6.40 18.52 -13.13
CA THR A 126 -7.42 19.50 -12.73
C THR A 126 -7.90 19.20 -11.31
N THR A 127 -8.27 17.95 -11.06
CA THR A 127 -8.70 17.49 -9.73
C THR A 127 -7.58 17.65 -8.71
N GLU A 128 -6.36 17.24 -9.07
CA GLU A 128 -5.18 17.36 -8.22
C GLU A 128 -4.91 18.83 -7.82
N THR A 129 -4.89 19.75 -8.79
CA THR A 129 -4.63 21.17 -8.55
C THR A 129 -5.70 21.79 -7.65
N SER A 130 -6.97 21.44 -7.87
CA SER A 130 -8.09 21.91 -7.04
C SER A 130 -7.96 21.47 -5.58
N ILE A 131 -7.61 20.20 -5.34
CA ILE A 131 -7.40 19.66 -4.00
C ILE A 131 -6.21 20.34 -3.33
N LEU A 132 -5.06 20.43 -3.99
CA LEU A 132 -3.87 21.07 -3.41
C LEU A 132 -4.07 22.56 -3.11
N THR A 133 -4.83 23.27 -3.94
CA THR A 133 -5.15 24.69 -3.71
C THR A 133 -6.06 24.83 -2.49
N SER A 134 -7.07 23.97 -2.37
CA SER A 134 -7.95 23.94 -1.19
C SER A 134 -7.18 23.55 0.07
N MET A 135 -6.19 22.67 -0.06
CA MET A 135 -5.30 22.29 1.05
C MET A 135 -4.36 23.41 1.46
N ASP A 136 -3.83 24.23 0.53
CA ASP A 136 -2.98 25.38 0.88
C ASP A 136 -3.69 26.39 1.79
N GLU A 137 -5.01 26.54 1.64
CA GLU A 137 -5.81 27.44 2.47
C GLU A 137 -5.99 26.94 3.91
N VAL A 138 -5.93 25.62 4.11
CA VAL A 138 -6.19 24.97 5.41
C VAL A 138 -4.90 24.57 6.12
N ASP A 139 -3.98 23.94 5.39
CA ASP A 139 -2.71 23.40 5.88
C ASP A 139 -1.64 23.43 4.76
N PRO A 140 -0.94 24.57 4.60
CA PRO A 140 0.07 24.74 3.55
C PRO A 140 1.30 23.86 3.76
N ASP A 141 1.62 23.50 5.00
CA ASP A 141 2.78 22.64 5.30
C ASP A 141 2.51 21.21 4.83
N LEU A 142 1.33 20.65 5.13
CA LEU A 142 0.92 19.35 4.64
C LEU A 142 0.78 19.30 3.11
N ALA A 143 0.22 20.36 2.49
CA ALA A 143 0.13 20.45 1.03
C ALA A 143 1.52 20.42 0.38
N ASN A 144 2.51 21.10 0.97
CA ASN A 144 3.89 21.07 0.52
C ASN A 144 4.54 19.70 0.72
N GLU A 145 4.29 19.03 1.85
CA GLU A 145 4.81 17.69 2.11
C GLU A 145 4.30 16.67 1.08
N ILE A 146 2.99 16.73 0.74
CA ILE A 146 2.39 15.91 -0.32
C ILE A 146 2.99 16.24 -1.69
N ARG A 147 3.22 17.53 -2.01
CA ARG A 147 3.89 17.91 -3.26
C ARG A 147 5.30 17.35 -3.36
N ASN A 148 6.06 17.39 -2.28
CA ASN A 148 7.45 16.96 -2.26
C ASN A 148 7.60 15.45 -2.43
N LEU A 149 6.63 14.68 -1.91
CA LEU A 149 6.62 13.22 -1.98
C LEU A 149 6.03 12.67 -3.29
N ARG A 150 5.45 13.52 -4.13
CA ARG A 150 4.91 13.10 -5.43
C ARG A 150 6.02 12.96 -6.45
N PHE A 151 6.08 11.77 -7.07
CA PHE A 151 6.85 11.56 -8.29
C PHE A 151 5.97 11.89 -9.52
N THR A 152 6.33 12.96 -10.21
CA THR A 152 5.68 13.48 -11.42
C THR A 152 6.47 13.09 -12.67
N PHE A 153 5.88 13.30 -13.85
CA PHE A 153 6.57 13.02 -15.12
C PHE A 153 7.85 13.85 -15.28
N GLU A 154 7.86 15.09 -14.77
CA GLU A 154 9.03 15.97 -14.80
C GLU A 154 10.15 15.49 -13.86
N ASP A 155 9.83 14.70 -12.82
CA ASP A 155 10.84 14.14 -11.92
C ASP A 155 11.74 13.10 -12.58
N ILE A 156 11.41 12.65 -13.81
CA ILE A 156 12.33 11.87 -14.65
C ILE A 156 13.65 12.64 -14.89
N LEU A 157 13.63 13.98 -14.86
CA LEU A 157 14.84 14.80 -14.90
C LEU A 157 15.82 14.52 -13.76
N LYS A 158 15.37 13.97 -12.64
CA LYS A 158 16.21 13.65 -11.48
C LYS A 158 16.89 12.28 -11.61
N ILE A 159 16.47 11.45 -12.57
CA ILE A 159 17.00 10.10 -12.79
C ILE A 159 18.33 10.20 -13.55
N ASP A 160 19.28 9.32 -13.25
CA ASP A 160 20.55 9.24 -13.96
C ASP A 160 20.40 8.64 -15.37
N ASP A 161 21.42 8.79 -16.20
CA ASP A 161 21.39 8.32 -17.59
C ASP A 161 21.16 6.80 -17.70
N ASN A 162 21.73 6.02 -16.78
CA ASN A 162 21.50 4.58 -16.74
C ASN A 162 20.03 4.25 -16.44
N GLY A 163 19.42 4.92 -15.47
CA GLY A 163 18.01 4.76 -15.15
C GLY A 163 17.10 5.13 -16.33
N ILE A 164 17.40 6.22 -17.04
CA ILE A 164 16.65 6.60 -18.24
C ILE A 164 16.76 5.53 -19.32
N GLN A 165 17.96 5.00 -19.58
CA GLN A 165 18.14 3.94 -20.57
C GLN A 165 17.39 2.65 -20.20
N MET A 166 17.19 2.39 -18.89
CA MET A 166 16.35 1.29 -18.43
C MET A 166 14.86 1.56 -18.66
N ILE A 167 14.38 2.76 -18.31
CA ILE A 167 13.00 3.18 -18.60
C ILE A 167 12.70 3.06 -20.09
N MET A 168 13.58 3.57 -20.95
CA MET A 168 13.42 3.56 -22.41
C MET A 168 13.29 2.16 -23.02
N LYS A 169 13.78 1.11 -22.33
CA LYS A 169 13.65 -0.28 -22.79
C LYS A 169 12.30 -0.91 -22.45
N GLU A 170 11.63 -0.41 -21.42
CA GLU A 170 10.38 -0.96 -20.89
C GLU A 170 9.14 -0.20 -21.39
N ILE A 171 9.29 1.06 -21.81
CA ILE A 171 8.17 1.88 -22.30
C ILE A 171 7.85 1.63 -23.77
N ASN A 172 6.57 1.76 -24.12
CA ASN A 172 6.12 1.73 -25.51
C ASN A 172 6.43 3.08 -26.19
N GLN A 173 6.94 3.03 -27.44
CA GLN A 173 7.33 4.21 -28.21
C GLN A 173 6.14 5.14 -28.53
N GLU A 174 4.94 4.61 -28.74
CA GLU A 174 3.72 5.41 -28.95
C GLU A 174 3.33 6.18 -27.68
N ASP A 175 3.44 5.54 -26.50
CA ASP A 175 3.17 6.19 -25.22
C ASP A 175 4.23 7.28 -24.94
N LEU A 176 5.50 7.02 -25.23
CA LEU A 176 6.56 8.04 -25.13
C LEU A 176 6.28 9.24 -26.04
N LEU A 177 5.95 8.99 -27.31
CA LEU A 177 5.64 10.04 -28.29
C LEU A 177 4.50 10.95 -27.81
N ILE A 178 3.40 10.35 -27.33
CA ILE A 178 2.25 11.09 -26.84
C ILE A 178 2.60 11.86 -25.55
N ALA A 179 3.32 11.24 -24.62
CA ALA A 179 3.71 11.85 -23.34
C ALA A 179 4.62 13.08 -23.49
N LEU A 180 5.50 13.08 -24.50
CA LEU A 180 6.44 14.16 -24.78
C LEU A 180 5.78 15.45 -25.29
N LYS A 181 4.50 15.40 -25.68
CA LYS A 181 3.80 16.55 -26.26
C LYS A 181 3.70 17.75 -25.32
N THR A 182 3.58 17.51 -24.01
CA THR A 182 3.51 18.56 -22.97
C THR A 182 4.74 18.59 -22.06
N ALA A 183 5.76 17.79 -22.37
CA ALA A 183 7.01 17.77 -21.62
C ALA A 183 7.81 19.06 -21.81
N THR A 184 8.57 19.44 -20.78
CA THR A 184 9.56 20.52 -20.89
C THR A 184 10.64 20.19 -21.91
N ASP A 185 11.27 21.22 -22.48
CA ASP A 185 12.35 21.00 -23.46
C ASP A 185 13.58 20.35 -22.81
N ASP A 186 13.85 20.64 -21.53
CA ASP A 186 14.88 19.99 -20.74
C ASP A 186 14.64 18.48 -20.61
N LEU A 187 13.39 18.07 -20.32
CA LEU A 187 13.04 16.65 -20.22
C LEU A 187 13.15 15.95 -21.57
N LYS A 188 12.68 16.59 -22.65
CA LYS A 188 12.85 16.07 -24.01
C LYS A 188 14.32 15.87 -24.34
N GLU A 189 15.16 16.88 -24.10
CA GLU A 189 16.60 16.81 -24.38
C GLU A 189 17.25 15.65 -23.62
N LYS A 190 17.00 15.54 -22.31
CA LYS A 190 17.54 14.47 -21.49
C LYS A 190 17.13 13.07 -21.96
N LEU A 191 15.89 12.92 -22.45
CA LEU A 191 15.42 11.68 -23.04
C LEU A 191 16.10 11.40 -24.39
N PHE A 192 16.25 12.41 -25.26
CA PHE A 192 16.90 12.25 -26.55
C PHE A 192 18.39 11.93 -26.45
N THR A 193 19.13 12.51 -25.50
CA THR A 193 20.55 12.23 -25.30
C THR A 193 20.81 10.80 -24.83
N ASN A 194 19.81 10.17 -24.19
CA ASN A 194 19.85 8.78 -23.75
C ASN A 194 19.35 7.78 -24.81
N MET A 195 19.09 8.23 -26.04
CA MET A 195 18.71 7.38 -27.18
C MET A 195 19.86 7.27 -28.18
N SER A 196 19.79 6.27 -29.07
CA SER A 196 20.61 6.29 -30.29
C SER A 196 20.22 7.48 -31.18
N GLU A 197 21.17 8.07 -31.90
CA GLU A 197 20.94 9.21 -32.81
C GLU A 197 19.77 8.96 -33.77
N ARG A 198 19.68 7.75 -34.33
CA ARG A 198 18.60 7.35 -35.21
C ARG A 198 17.24 7.36 -34.52
N ALA A 199 17.16 6.80 -33.31
CA ALA A 199 15.90 6.72 -32.57
C ALA A 199 15.44 8.10 -32.10
N ALA A 200 16.38 8.95 -31.66
CA ALA A 200 16.09 10.34 -31.33
C ALA A 200 15.59 11.14 -32.54
N LEU A 201 16.20 10.95 -33.72
CA LEU A 201 15.76 11.60 -34.95
C LEU A 201 14.33 11.19 -35.34
N MET A 202 14.06 9.88 -35.36
CA MET A 202 12.72 9.35 -35.67
C MET A 202 11.66 9.90 -34.70
N LEU A 203 11.95 9.88 -33.39
CA LEU A 203 11.01 10.37 -32.38
C LEU A 203 10.74 11.88 -32.52
N LYS A 204 11.73 12.67 -32.91
CA LYS A 204 11.56 14.10 -33.20
C LYS A 204 10.68 14.35 -34.42
N GLU A 205 10.93 13.64 -35.52
CA GLU A 205 10.10 13.71 -36.73
C GLU A 205 8.65 13.27 -36.45
N ASP A 206 8.47 12.19 -35.69
CA ASP A 206 7.17 11.72 -35.25
C ASP A 206 6.45 12.76 -34.38
N LEU A 207 7.17 13.44 -33.48
CA LEU A 207 6.62 14.47 -32.60
C LEU A 207 6.18 15.72 -33.39
N GLU A 208 6.94 16.11 -34.41
CA GLU A 208 6.57 17.22 -35.32
C GLU A 208 5.36 16.89 -36.18
N SER A 209 5.22 15.62 -36.60
CA SER A 209 4.08 15.15 -37.38
C SER A 209 2.84 14.82 -36.54
N LEU A 210 2.99 14.76 -35.21
CA LEU A 210 1.92 14.41 -34.28
C LEU A 210 0.84 15.49 -34.24
N GLY A 211 -0.28 15.22 -34.92
CA GLY A 211 -1.47 16.07 -34.93
C GLY A 211 -2.07 16.33 -33.54
N PRO A 212 -3.09 17.19 -33.41
CA PRO A 212 -3.68 17.55 -32.12
C PRO A 212 -4.07 16.32 -31.29
N THR A 213 -3.63 16.28 -30.04
CA THR A 213 -3.86 15.16 -29.11
C THR A 213 -4.59 15.69 -27.88
N LYS A 214 -5.52 14.91 -27.32
CA LYS A 214 -6.25 15.35 -26.13
C LYS A 214 -5.34 15.36 -24.92
N ILE A 215 -5.48 16.37 -24.05
CA ILE A 215 -4.70 16.47 -22.81
C ILE A 215 -4.85 15.18 -21.97
N SER A 216 -6.06 14.62 -21.89
CA SER A 216 -6.32 13.37 -21.19
C SER A 216 -5.56 12.16 -21.75
N GLU A 217 -5.26 12.14 -23.05
CA GLU A 217 -4.45 11.08 -23.67
C GLU A 217 -2.97 11.25 -23.33
N VAL A 218 -2.50 12.51 -23.30
CA VAL A 218 -1.14 12.85 -22.88
C VAL A 218 -0.91 12.48 -21.41
N GLU A 219 -1.82 12.86 -20.52
CA GLU A 219 -1.75 12.51 -19.10
C GLU A 219 -1.76 11.00 -18.89
N LYS A 220 -2.62 10.27 -19.61
CA LYS A 220 -2.66 8.81 -19.55
C LYS A 220 -1.33 8.18 -19.99
N ALA A 221 -0.70 8.70 -21.04
CA ALA A 221 0.59 8.22 -21.51
C ALA A 221 1.71 8.51 -20.47
N GLN A 222 1.72 9.71 -19.89
CA GLN A 222 2.65 10.08 -18.81
C GLN A 222 2.49 9.16 -17.59
N GLN A 223 1.26 8.85 -17.18
CA GLN A 223 0.99 7.95 -16.06
C GLN A 223 1.49 6.53 -16.30
N LYS A 224 1.37 6.01 -17.53
CA LYS A 224 1.95 4.70 -17.87
C LYS A 224 3.48 4.70 -17.71
N ILE A 225 4.16 5.78 -18.13
CA ILE A 225 5.61 5.89 -18.00
C ILE A 225 6.00 6.01 -16.53
N ILE A 226 5.29 6.82 -15.74
CA ILE A 226 5.47 6.94 -14.29
C ILE A 226 5.33 5.56 -13.60
N ALA A 227 4.33 4.77 -13.99
CA ALA A 227 4.13 3.42 -13.46
C ALA A 227 5.32 2.49 -13.77
N VAL A 228 5.92 2.61 -14.96
CA VAL A 228 7.15 1.88 -15.30
C VAL A 228 8.33 2.33 -14.43
N CYS A 229 8.51 3.63 -14.21
CA CYS A 229 9.56 4.16 -13.33
C CYS A 229 9.43 3.60 -11.91
N LYS A 230 8.22 3.63 -11.33
CA LYS A 230 7.94 3.09 -9.99
C LYS A 230 8.22 1.60 -9.90
N LYS A 231 7.81 0.82 -10.91
CA LYS A 231 8.09 -0.61 -10.95
C LYS A 231 9.60 -0.89 -10.99
N LEU A 232 10.37 -0.11 -11.75
CA LEU A 232 11.83 -0.25 -11.81
C LEU A 232 12.51 0.16 -10.49
N GLU A 233 11.95 1.15 -9.79
CA GLU A 233 12.38 1.53 -8.44
C GLU A 233 12.09 0.43 -7.42
N GLU A 234 10.88 -0.14 -7.42
CA GLU A 234 10.48 -1.26 -6.55
C GLU A 234 11.36 -2.50 -6.79
N ASP A 235 11.77 -2.74 -8.03
CA ASP A 235 12.71 -3.80 -8.41
C ASP A 235 14.18 -3.50 -7.99
N GLY A 236 14.45 -2.30 -7.46
CA GLY A 236 15.79 -1.83 -7.10
C GLY A 236 16.72 -1.54 -8.29
N LYS A 237 16.15 -1.43 -9.51
CA LYS A 237 16.91 -1.17 -10.75
C LYS A 237 17.07 0.31 -11.03
N LEU A 238 16.28 1.15 -10.37
CA LEU A 238 16.24 2.59 -10.59
C LEU A 238 16.20 3.29 -9.23
N ILE A 239 16.92 4.41 -9.10
CA ILE A 239 16.86 5.26 -7.91
C ILE A 239 16.17 6.56 -8.32
N ILE A 240 15.01 6.83 -7.72
CA ILE A 240 14.28 8.08 -7.90
C ILE A 240 14.65 9.00 -6.74
N GLY A 241 15.29 10.13 -7.04
CA GLY A 241 15.81 11.03 -6.01
C GLY A 241 14.72 11.58 -5.07
N GLY A 242 14.88 11.34 -3.76
CA GLY A 242 14.13 12.00 -2.69
C GLY A 242 13.73 11.14 -1.48
N GLY A 243 13.83 9.81 -1.56
CA GLY A 243 13.70 8.94 -0.38
C GLY A 243 15.02 8.90 0.38
N ALA A 244 15.05 9.43 1.59
CA ALA A 244 16.21 9.36 2.47
C ALA A 244 16.57 7.89 2.78
N ASP A 245 17.48 7.31 2.01
CA ASP A 245 18.49 6.43 2.58
C ASP A 245 19.75 6.44 1.72
N THR A 246 20.76 7.11 2.26
CA THR A 246 22.11 7.05 1.73
C THR A 246 22.61 5.65 2.07
N LEU A 247 22.69 4.75 1.10
CA LEU A 247 23.37 3.48 1.30
C LEU A 247 24.86 3.76 1.56
N VAL A 248 25.31 3.41 2.77
CA VAL A 248 26.72 3.33 3.18
C VAL A 248 27.32 2.02 2.69
#